data_AF-J9G4M2-F1
#
_entry.id   AF-J9G4M2-F1
#
_cell.length_a   1.000
_cell.length_b   1.000
_cell.length_c   1.000
_cell.angle_alpha   90.00
_cell.angle_beta   90.00
_cell.angle_gamma   90.00
#
_symmetry.space_group_name_H-M   'P 1'
#
loop_
_entity.id
_entity.type
_entity.pdbx_description
1 polymer ?
#
loop_
_entity_poly.entity_id
_entity_poly.type
_entity_poly.pdbx_seq_one_letter_code
_entity_poly.pdbx_strand_id
1 'polypeptide(L)'
;MTFYELNKHTSPEQVAGYLKPLADGESVGVISEAGCPAIADPGADVVAIAQRKNYPVVPLVGPSSILMSVMGSGFNGQSFAFHGYLPIDASERTNTIKRLEGRIYSENQTQLFIETPYRNNKLAEELIRTCRPSTKMCIASNITCDDEYIHTRPVKDWAGKLPDLSKKPTIFLIYK
;
A
#
# COMPACT_ATOMS: atom_id res chain seq x y z
N MET A 1 -2.60 -3.33 -31.24
CA MET A 1 -2.53 -2.96 -29.82
C MET A 1 -1.28 -2.12 -29.62
N THR A 2 -1.41 -0.93 -29.05
CA THR A 2 -0.33 0.05 -28.90
C THR A 2 -0.10 0.30 -27.42
N PHE A 3 1.16 0.30 -26.98
CA PHE A 3 1.52 0.51 -25.58
C PHE A 3 2.22 1.86 -25.41
N TYR A 4 1.91 2.54 -24.31
CA TYR A 4 2.55 3.77 -23.89
C TYR A 4 3.06 3.58 -22.47
N GLU A 5 4.29 3.99 -22.22
CA GLU A 5 4.85 3.99 -20.86
C GLU A 5 4.26 5.16 -20.06
N LEU A 6 3.77 4.85 -18.87
CA LEU A 6 3.29 5.84 -17.92
C LEU A 6 4.10 5.74 -16.64
N ASN A 7 4.80 6.81 -16.29
CA ASN A 7 5.61 6.88 -15.08
C ASN A 7 5.47 8.27 -14.44
N LYS A 8 6.11 8.47 -13.27
CA LYS A 8 6.06 9.74 -12.51
C LYS A 8 6.62 10.97 -13.24
N HIS A 9 7.28 10.78 -14.39
CA HIS A 9 7.85 11.83 -15.22
C HIS A 9 7.01 12.10 -16.48
N THR A 10 5.96 11.32 -16.74
CA THR A 10 5.04 11.56 -17.85
C THR A 10 4.24 12.83 -17.59
N SER A 11 4.24 13.77 -18.53
CA SER A 11 3.53 15.03 -18.37
C SER A 11 2.01 14.86 -18.53
N PRO A 12 1.18 15.70 -17.89
CA PRO A 12 -0.27 15.65 -18.07
C PRO A 12 -0.72 15.77 -19.54
N GLU A 13 0.02 16.51 -20.36
CA GLU A 13 -0.24 16.65 -21.80
C GLU A 13 0.00 15.34 -22.55
N GLN A 14 1.06 14.60 -22.19
CA GLN A 14 1.32 13.27 -22.73
C GLN A 14 0.21 12.30 -22.32
N VAL A 15 -0.19 12.31 -21.06
CA VAL A 15 -1.30 11.48 -20.57
C VAL A 15 -2.60 11.79 -21.31
N ALA A 16 -2.92 13.07 -21.52
CA ALA A 16 -4.08 13.47 -22.30
C ALA A 16 -4.00 13.01 -23.77
N GLY A 17 -2.78 12.93 -24.32
CA GLY A 17 -2.51 12.34 -25.63
C GLY A 17 -2.82 10.84 -25.70
N TYR A 18 -2.53 10.08 -24.65
CA TYR A 18 -2.82 8.64 -24.57
C TYR A 18 -4.33 8.34 -24.57
N LEU A 19 -5.16 9.32 -24.17
CA LEU A 19 -6.61 9.20 -24.14
C LEU A 19 -7.29 9.66 -25.44
N LYS A 20 -6.54 10.06 -26.47
CA LYS A 20 -7.13 10.44 -27.78
C LYS A 20 -7.97 9.32 -28.41
N PRO A 21 -7.55 8.04 -28.40
CA PRO A 21 -8.36 6.96 -29.00
C PRO A 21 -9.76 6.82 -28.39
N LEU A 22 -9.96 7.21 -27.12
CA LEU A 22 -11.29 7.23 -26.50
C LEU A 22 -12.25 8.18 -27.21
N ALA A 23 -11.76 9.28 -27.80
CA ALA A 23 -12.59 10.22 -28.54
C ALA A 23 -13.11 9.63 -29.85
N ASP A 24 -12.36 8.67 -30.42
CA ASP A 24 -12.71 7.96 -31.65
C ASP A 24 -13.53 6.69 -31.37
N GLY A 25 -13.92 6.45 -30.11
CA GLY A 25 -14.70 5.28 -29.68
C GLY A 25 -13.87 4.02 -29.44
N GLU A 26 -12.54 4.11 -29.47
CA GLU A 26 -11.66 2.97 -29.16
C GLU A 26 -11.56 2.73 -27.66
N SER A 27 -11.22 1.50 -27.27
CA SER A 27 -11.00 1.13 -25.87
C SER A 27 -9.55 1.37 -25.44
N VAL A 28 -9.36 1.98 -24.27
CA VAL A 28 -8.03 2.18 -23.65
C VAL A 28 -7.99 1.45 -22.30
N GLY A 29 -6.91 0.72 -22.05
CA GLY A 29 -6.66 0.03 -20.78
C GLY A 29 -5.47 0.65 -20.04
N VAL A 30 -5.52 0.60 -18.70
CA VAL A 30 -4.38 0.94 -17.83
C VAL A 30 -3.92 -0.33 -17.14
N ILE A 31 -2.62 -0.59 -17.21
CA ILE A 31 -1.97 -1.74 -16.57
C ILE A 31 -0.81 -1.23 -15.72
N SER A 32 -0.58 -1.91 -14.59
CA SER A 32 0.51 -1.62 -13.65
C SER A 32 1.40 -2.84 -13.55
N GLU A 33 2.63 -2.68 -13.09
CA GLU A 33 3.58 -3.79 -12.91
C GLU A 33 3.03 -4.83 -11.94
N ALA A 34 2.36 -4.37 -10.87
CA ALA A 34 1.76 -5.23 -9.86
C ALA A 34 0.51 -4.60 -9.24
N GLY A 35 -0.40 -5.45 -8.81
CA GLY A 35 -1.58 -5.05 -8.05
C GLY A 35 -2.69 -4.41 -8.89
N CYS A 36 -3.42 -3.49 -8.28
CA CYS A 36 -4.50 -2.75 -8.94
C CYS A 36 -3.97 -1.44 -9.53
N PRO A 37 -4.08 -1.20 -10.85
CA PRO A 37 -3.67 0.06 -11.46
C PRO A 37 -4.40 1.26 -10.85
N ALA A 38 -3.76 2.43 -10.90
CA ALA A 38 -4.25 3.69 -10.31
C ALA A 38 -4.30 3.73 -8.77
N ILE A 39 -3.80 2.69 -8.10
CA ILE A 39 -3.64 2.68 -6.63
C ILE A 39 -2.16 2.81 -6.30
N ALA A 40 -1.77 3.94 -5.70
CA ALA A 40 -0.39 4.24 -5.33
C ALA A 40 0.60 4.22 -6.53
N ASP A 41 0.09 4.46 -7.75
CA ASP A 41 0.87 4.55 -8.99
C ASP A 41 0.38 5.74 -9.86
N PRO A 42 1.11 6.09 -10.95
CA PRO A 42 0.76 7.22 -11.83
C PRO A 42 -0.56 7.05 -12.62
N GLY A 43 -1.17 5.87 -12.62
CA GLY A 43 -2.44 5.60 -13.32
C GLY A 43 -3.61 6.45 -12.81
N ALA A 44 -3.52 6.96 -11.58
CA ALA A 44 -4.53 7.84 -10.99
C ALA A 44 -4.76 9.11 -11.84
N ASP A 45 -3.71 9.67 -12.44
CA ASP A 45 -3.82 10.87 -13.27
C ASP A 45 -4.57 10.59 -14.58
N VAL A 46 -4.37 9.41 -15.17
CA VAL A 46 -5.10 8.95 -16.36
C VAL A 46 -6.59 8.89 -16.07
N VAL A 47 -6.94 8.23 -14.96
CA VAL A 47 -8.34 8.10 -14.51
C VAL A 47 -8.96 9.46 -14.21
N ALA A 48 -8.20 10.37 -13.57
CA ALA A 48 -8.67 11.71 -13.27
C ALA A 48 -8.94 12.54 -14.54
N ILE A 49 -8.09 12.43 -15.57
CA ILE A 49 -8.32 13.10 -16.86
C ILE A 49 -9.54 12.50 -17.56
N ALA A 50 -9.69 11.17 -17.56
CA ALA A 50 -10.84 10.49 -18.16
C ALA A 50 -12.16 10.92 -17.50
N GLN A 51 -12.20 10.99 -16.16
CA GLN A 51 -13.33 11.50 -15.39
C GLN A 51 -13.66 12.96 -15.74
N ARG A 52 -12.66 13.85 -15.83
CA ARG A 52 -12.87 15.26 -16.23
C ARG A 52 -13.45 15.40 -17.64
N LYS A 53 -13.19 14.43 -18.52
CA LYS A 53 -13.73 14.38 -19.89
C LYS A 53 -15.05 13.62 -19.99
N ASN A 54 -15.63 13.18 -18.87
CA ASN A 54 -16.85 12.35 -18.82
C ASN A 54 -16.73 11.04 -19.62
N TYR A 55 -15.53 10.47 -19.72
CA TYR A 55 -15.36 9.15 -20.31
C TYR A 55 -15.77 8.06 -19.30
N PRO A 56 -16.40 6.96 -19.75
CA PRO A 56 -16.67 5.81 -18.90
C PRO A 56 -15.36 5.23 -18.34
N VAL A 57 -15.27 5.10 -17.01
CA VAL A 57 -14.16 4.42 -16.33
C VAL A 57 -14.71 3.16 -15.68
N VAL A 58 -14.17 2.00 -16.08
CA VAL A 58 -14.62 0.68 -15.61
C VAL A 58 -13.48 0.02 -14.82
N PRO A 59 -13.49 0.08 -13.47
CA PRO A 59 -12.52 -0.65 -12.67
C PRO A 59 -12.82 -2.15 -12.72
N LEU A 60 -11.77 -2.96 -12.80
CA LEU A 60 -11.86 -4.43 -12.78
C LEU A 60 -11.38 -4.98 -11.43
N VAL A 61 -11.89 -6.16 -11.06
CA VAL A 61 -11.39 -6.89 -9.89
C VAL A 61 -9.95 -7.33 -10.17
N GLY A 62 -9.06 -7.08 -9.22
CA GLY A 62 -7.64 -7.44 -9.31
C GLY A 62 -7.04 -7.69 -7.93
N PRO A 63 -5.85 -8.29 -7.87
CA PRO A 63 -5.15 -8.56 -6.62
C PRO A 63 -4.76 -7.23 -5.95
N SER A 64 -5.28 -6.97 -4.75
CA SER A 64 -4.88 -5.82 -3.93
C SER A 64 -4.15 -6.29 -2.70
N SER A 65 -2.83 -6.10 -2.65
CA SER A 65 -2.01 -6.46 -1.49
C SER A 65 -2.49 -5.76 -0.22
N ILE A 66 -2.96 -4.51 -0.33
CA ILE A 66 -3.58 -3.75 0.76
C ILE A 66 -4.78 -4.52 1.33
N LEU A 67 -5.79 -4.84 0.51
CA LEU A 67 -7.00 -5.52 0.97
C LEU A 67 -6.71 -6.94 1.45
N MET A 68 -5.89 -7.70 0.74
CA MET A 68 -5.50 -9.07 1.14
C MET A 68 -4.78 -9.07 2.48
N SER A 69 -3.92 -8.09 2.75
CA SER A 69 -3.25 -7.96 4.04
C SER A 69 -4.21 -7.62 5.18
N VAL A 70 -5.22 -6.77 4.95
CA VAL A 70 -6.29 -6.50 5.92
C VAL A 70 -7.06 -7.79 6.22
N MET A 71 -7.50 -8.50 5.18
CA MET A 71 -8.24 -9.77 5.30
C MET A 71 -7.44 -10.81 6.10
N GLY A 72 -6.17 -11.00 5.76
CA GLY A 72 -5.31 -12.00 6.41
C GLY A 72 -4.82 -11.62 7.81
N SER A 73 -4.83 -10.34 8.16
CA SER A 73 -4.35 -9.86 9.47
C SER A 73 -5.27 -10.17 10.64
N GLY A 74 -6.57 -10.36 10.38
CA GLY A 74 -7.60 -10.45 11.42
C GLY A 74 -7.92 -9.11 12.11
N PHE A 75 -7.46 -7.99 11.55
CA PHE A 75 -7.76 -6.64 12.07
C PHE A 75 -9.08 -6.09 11.54
N ASN A 76 -9.46 -4.88 11.98
CA ASN A 76 -10.69 -4.24 11.56
C ASN A 76 -10.63 -3.86 10.06
N GLY A 77 -11.35 -4.61 9.23
CA GLY A 77 -11.49 -4.33 7.80
C GLY A 77 -12.57 -3.30 7.45
N GLN A 78 -13.42 -2.89 8.40
CA GLN A 78 -14.43 -1.84 8.17
C GLN A 78 -13.86 -0.43 8.31
N SER A 79 -12.74 -0.28 9.02
CA SER A 79 -12.05 1.00 9.20
C SER A 79 -10.55 0.78 9.14
N PHE A 80 -9.93 1.21 8.06
CA PHE A 80 -8.48 1.14 7.87
C PHE A 80 -7.96 2.33 7.06
N ALA A 81 -6.68 2.65 7.23
CA ALA A 81 -5.99 3.68 6.48
C ALA A 81 -4.64 3.16 5.97
N PHE A 82 -4.37 3.38 4.68
CA PHE A 82 -3.09 3.10 4.05
C PHE A 82 -2.27 4.38 3.89
N HIS A 83 -1.07 4.41 4.46
CA HIS A 83 -0.21 5.59 4.52
C HIS A 83 0.94 5.57 3.51
N GLY A 84 1.08 4.51 2.71
CA GLY A 84 2.24 4.35 1.85
C GLY A 84 3.53 4.24 2.66
N TYR A 85 4.55 4.99 2.25
CA TYR A 85 5.84 5.07 2.94
C TYR A 85 5.77 6.03 4.13
N LEU A 86 6.34 5.63 5.27
CA LEU A 86 6.52 6.52 6.41
C LEU A 86 7.69 7.50 6.17
N PRO A 87 7.77 8.62 6.94
CA PRO A 87 8.85 9.59 6.81
C PRO A 87 10.25 8.96 6.85
N ILE A 88 11.19 9.54 6.10
CA ILE A 88 12.58 9.08 6.04
C ILE A 88 13.32 9.47 7.33
N ASP A 89 13.04 10.67 7.86
CA ASP A 89 13.60 11.11 9.13
C ASP A 89 13.14 10.21 10.28
N ALA A 90 14.07 9.84 11.16
CA ALA A 90 13.79 8.88 12.23
C ALA A 90 12.89 9.46 13.32
N SER A 91 13.07 10.73 13.68
CA SER A 91 12.25 11.39 14.70
C SER A 91 10.82 11.57 14.20
N GLU A 92 10.68 12.05 12.96
CA GLU A 92 9.38 12.23 12.31
C GLU A 92 8.64 10.91 12.12
N ARG A 93 9.35 9.85 11.73
CA ARG A 93 8.77 8.50 11.60
C ARG A 93 8.28 7.96 12.94
N THR A 94 9.09 8.04 13.99
CA THR A 94 8.69 7.63 15.34
C THR A 94 7.46 8.41 15.83
N ASN A 95 7.41 9.72 15.61
CA ASN A 95 6.25 10.56 15.97
C ASN A 95 5.00 10.19 15.16
N THR A 96 5.18 9.88 13.88
CA THR A 96 4.10 9.40 13.00
C THR A 96 3.56 8.07 13.50
N ILE A 97 4.41 7.09 13.83
CA ILE A 97 3.99 5.78 14.36
C ILE A 97 3.15 5.97 15.64
N LYS A 98 3.59 6.80 16.58
CA LYS A 98 2.82 7.09 17.82
C LYS A 98 1.46 7.70 17.53
N ARG A 99 1.41 8.67 16.60
CA ARG A 99 0.15 9.32 16.19
C ARG A 99 -0.81 8.31 15.56
N LEU A 100 -0.31 7.43 14.69
CA LEU A 100 -1.11 6.39 14.04
C LEU A 100 -1.57 5.33 15.05
N GLU A 101 -0.71 4.92 15.99
CA GLU A 101 -1.11 4.03 17.08
C GLU A 101 -2.24 4.64 17.93
N GLY A 102 -2.20 5.96 18.17
CA GLY A 102 -3.31 6.67 18.82
C GLY A 102 -4.66 6.41 18.16
N ARG A 103 -4.71 6.46 16.81
CA ARG A 103 -5.94 6.24 16.02
C ARG A 103 -6.50 4.82 16.13
N ILE A 104 -5.65 3.82 16.34
CA ILE A 104 -6.11 2.44 16.60
C ILE A 104 -7.08 2.42 17.78
N TYR A 105 -6.72 3.13 18.86
CA TYR A 105 -7.47 3.11 20.10
C TYR A 105 -8.64 4.11 20.12
N SER A 106 -8.47 5.30 19.53
CA SER A 106 -9.53 6.33 19.50
C SER A 106 -10.57 6.10 18.40
N GLU A 107 -10.17 5.55 17.25
CA GLU A 107 -11.01 5.47 16.04
C GLU A 107 -11.32 4.03 15.63
N ASN A 108 -10.80 3.02 16.35
CA ASN A 108 -10.90 1.61 15.95
C ASN A 108 -10.38 1.34 14.53
N GLN A 109 -9.40 2.12 14.06
CA GLN A 109 -8.93 2.08 12.68
C GLN A 109 -7.59 1.33 12.53
N THR A 110 -7.54 0.33 11.66
CA THR A 110 -6.31 -0.37 11.28
C THR A 110 -5.37 0.56 10.51
N GLN A 111 -4.08 0.58 10.84
CA GLN A 111 -3.11 1.45 10.16
C GLN A 111 -2.15 0.59 9.36
N LEU A 112 -2.03 0.87 8.06
CA LEU A 112 -1.21 0.13 7.10
C LEU A 112 -0.12 1.00 6.50
N PHE A 113 1.05 0.43 6.29
CA PHE A 113 2.18 1.10 5.66
C PHE A 113 3.10 0.10 4.96
N ILE A 114 3.90 0.61 4.02
CA ILE A 114 4.90 -0.13 3.25
C ILE A 114 6.26 0.53 3.41
N GLU A 115 7.29 -0.22 3.06
CA GLU A 115 8.66 0.27 3.03
C GLU A 115 9.45 -0.44 1.94
N THR A 116 10.57 0.15 1.51
CA THR A 116 11.42 -0.49 0.53
C THR A 116 12.01 -1.80 1.07
N PRO A 117 12.22 -2.82 0.23
CA PRO A 117 12.57 -4.16 0.72
C PRO A 117 13.85 -4.26 1.59
N TYR A 118 14.79 -3.33 1.43
CA TYR A 118 16.03 -3.29 2.21
C TYR A 118 15.87 -2.55 3.57
N ARG A 119 14.71 -1.92 3.80
CA ARG A 119 14.39 -1.16 5.02
C ARG A 119 13.30 -1.81 5.88
N ASN A 120 12.68 -2.90 5.43
CA ASN A 120 11.64 -3.62 6.16
C ASN A 120 12.03 -3.99 7.59
N ASN A 121 13.20 -4.62 7.77
CA ASN A 121 13.66 -5.04 9.10
C ASN A 121 13.82 -3.84 10.06
N LYS A 122 14.38 -2.73 9.55
CA LYS A 122 14.54 -1.49 10.32
C LYS A 122 13.19 -0.90 10.72
N LEU A 123 12.20 -0.93 9.83
CA LEU A 123 10.85 -0.48 10.15
C LEU A 123 10.18 -1.38 11.19
N ALA A 124 10.29 -2.70 11.04
CA ALA A 124 9.76 -3.66 12.00
C ALA A 124 10.34 -3.46 13.41
N GLU A 125 11.66 -3.28 13.51
CA GLU A 125 12.34 -2.96 14.76
C GLU A 125 11.87 -1.62 15.36
N GLU A 126 11.63 -0.62 14.52
CA GLU A 126 11.15 0.68 15.00
C GLU A 126 9.71 0.62 15.53
N LEU A 127 8.84 -0.17 14.90
CA LEU A 127 7.49 -0.45 15.42
C LEU A 127 7.57 -1.18 16.76
N ILE A 128 8.48 -2.16 16.87
CA ILE A 128 8.71 -2.91 18.12
C ILE A 128 9.12 -1.99 19.26
N ARG A 129 10.00 -1.03 18.98
CA ARG A 129 10.49 -0.08 19.98
C ARG A 129 9.46 1.01 20.32
N THR A 130 8.61 1.39 19.38
CA THR A 130 7.78 2.61 19.49
C THR A 130 6.37 2.32 19.98
N CYS A 131 5.75 1.24 19.51
CA CYS A 131 4.38 0.88 19.84
C CYS A 131 4.26 0.29 21.25
N ARG A 132 3.05 0.31 21.80
CA ARG A 132 2.71 -0.39 23.04
C ARG A 132 3.00 -1.89 22.87
N PRO A 133 3.57 -2.56 23.90
CA PRO A 133 3.83 -4.00 23.86
C PRO A 133 2.63 -4.88 23.50
N SER A 134 1.41 -4.43 23.83
CA SER A 134 0.14 -5.12 23.57
C SER A 134 -0.49 -4.79 22.21
N THR A 135 -0.10 -3.69 21.56
CA THR A 135 -0.50 -3.42 20.16
C THR A 135 -0.11 -4.63 19.33
N LYS A 136 -0.99 -5.07 18.45
CA LYS A 136 -0.71 -6.14 17.51
C LYS A 136 -0.12 -5.56 16.23
N MET A 137 0.88 -6.24 15.72
CA MET A 137 1.45 -5.99 14.40
C MET A 137 1.25 -7.22 13.53
N CYS A 138 0.75 -7.00 12.32
CA CYS A 138 0.75 -7.98 11.25
C CYS A 138 1.86 -7.64 10.25
N ILE A 139 2.62 -8.66 9.87
CA ILE A 139 3.60 -8.58 8.78
C ILE A 139 3.04 -9.45 7.65
N ALA A 140 2.75 -8.82 6.51
CA ALA A 140 2.24 -9.46 5.30
C ALA A 140 3.27 -9.29 4.17
N SER A 141 4.01 -10.35 3.86
CA SER A 141 5.13 -10.37 2.91
C SER A 141 4.87 -11.34 1.78
N ASN A 142 5.31 -11.00 0.56
CA ASN A 142 5.19 -11.85 -0.63
C ASN A 142 3.76 -12.40 -0.85
N ILE A 143 2.75 -11.57 -0.65
CA ILE A 143 1.34 -11.95 -0.79
C ILE A 143 1.09 -12.53 -2.19
N THR A 144 0.40 -13.66 -2.26
CA THR A 144 0.13 -14.50 -3.46
C THR A 144 1.34 -15.20 -4.11
N CYS A 145 2.54 -15.12 -3.52
CA CYS A 145 3.72 -15.87 -3.98
C CYS A 145 3.91 -17.15 -3.16
N ASP A 146 4.78 -18.06 -3.63
CA ASP A 146 5.02 -19.37 -3.00
C ASP A 146 5.49 -19.29 -1.53
N ASP A 147 6.20 -18.22 -1.16
CA ASP A 147 6.70 -17.98 0.19
C ASP A 147 5.89 -16.90 0.95
N GLU A 148 4.59 -16.80 0.64
CA GLU A 148 3.66 -15.90 1.32
C GLU A 148 3.76 -16.03 2.85
N TYR A 149 3.81 -14.88 3.52
CA TYR A 149 3.87 -14.79 4.97
C TYR A 149 2.91 -13.73 5.49
N ILE A 150 1.82 -14.12 6.13
CA ILE A 150 0.87 -13.20 6.77
C ILE A 150 0.66 -13.64 8.22
N HIS A 151 1.26 -12.92 9.17
CA HIS A 151 1.19 -13.29 10.58
C HIS A 151 1.00 -12.09 11.48
N THR A 152 0.06 -12.22 12.42
CA THR A 152 -0.26 -11.24 13.44
C THR A 152 0.21 -11.69 14.81
N ARG A 153 0.95 -10.82 15.52
CA ARG A 153 1.32 -11.04 16.92
C ARG A 153 1.33 -9.72 17.69
N PRO A 154 1.19 -9.73 19.03
CA PRO A 154 1.55 -8.60 19.85
C PRO A 154 2.97 -8.11 19.53
N VAL A 155 3.16 -6.80 19.52
CA VAL A 155 4.42 -6.13 19.16
C VAL A 155 5.59 -6.70 19.95
N LYS A 156 5.41 -6.93 21.25
CA LYS A 156 6.43 -7.52 22.13
C LYS A 156 6.92 -8.90 21.69
N ASP A 157 6.08 -9.68 21.02
CA ASP A 157 6.37 -11.08 20.66
C ASP A 157 7.18 -11.19 19.36
N TRP A 158 7.41 -10.07 18.66
CA TRP A 158 8.27 -9.99 17.48
C TRP A 158 9.74 -9.79 17.81
N ALA A 159 10.07 -9.28 19.00
CA ALA A 159 11.44 -9.03 19.41
C ALA A 159 12.28 -10.34 19.36
N GLY A 160 13.36 -10.33 18.58
CA GLY A 160 14.22 -11.50 18.36
C GLY A 160 13.61 -12.62 17.51
N LYS A 161 12.42 -12.41 16.93
CA LYS A 161 11.67 -13.42 16.15
C LYS A 161 11.17 -12.88 14.81
N LEU A 162 11.76 -11.79 14.32
CA LEU A 162 11.44 -11.25 13.00
C LEU A 162 11.85 -12.27 11.92
N PRO A 163 10.99 -12.55 10.93
CA PRO A 163 11.40 -13.29 9.74
C PRO A 163 12.39 -12.45 8.93
N ASP A 164 13.12 -13.08 8.01
CA ASP A 164 13.93 -12.32 7.05
C ASP A 164 13.02 -11.64 6.01
N LEU A 165 12.87 -10.32 6.16
CA LEU A 165 12.09 -9.47 5.27
C LEU A 165 12.96 -8.79 4.19
N SER A 166 14.26 -9.09 4.16
CA SER A 166 15.19 -8.46 3.22
C SER A 166 14.81 -8.81 1.79
N LYS A 167 14.73 -7.79 0.93
CA LYS A 167 14.40 -7.96 -0.50
C LYS A 167 12.99 -8.50 -0.77
N LYS A 168 12.10 -8.55 0.22
CA LYS A 168 10.70 -8.98 0.05
C LYS A 168 9.73 -7.80 0.13
N PRO A 169 8.85 -7.59 -0.87
CA PRO A 169 7.70 -6.69 -0.73
C PRO A 169 6.89 -7.03 0.53
N THR A 170 6.68 -6.05 1.40
CA THR A 170 6.05 -6.26 2.71
C THR A 170 5.11 -5.11 3.05
N ILE A 171 3.91 -5.45 3.50
CA ILE A 171 2.95 -4.56 4.13
C ILE A 171 2.95 -4.84 5.62
N PHE A 172 3.02 -3.78 6.40
CA PHE A 172 2.87 -3.83 7.84
C PHE A 172 1.53 -3.24 8.22
N LEU A 173 0.87 -3.88 9.18
CA LEU A 173 -0.39 -3.40 9.74
C LEU A 173 -0.25 -3.36 11.26
N ILE A 174 -0.85 -2.35 11.90
CA ILE A 174 -0.96 -2.28 13.36
C ILE A 174 -2.42 -2.09 13.78
N TYR A 175 -2.80 -2.80 14.84
CA TYR A 175 -4.12 -2.73 15.46
C TYR A 175 -4.07 -3.19 16.94
N LYS A 176 -5.20 -3.22 17.64
CA LYS A 176 -5.30 -3.63 19.04
C LYS A 176 -5.66 -5.11 19.25
#